data_AF-X1BR49-F1
#
_entry.id   AF-X1BR49-F1
#
_cell.length_a   1.000
_cell.length_b   1.000
_cell.length_c   1.000
_cell.angle_alpha   90.00
_cell.angle_beta   90.00
_cell.angle_gamma   90.00
#
_symmetry.space_group_name_H-M   'P 1'
#
loop_
_entity.id
_entity.type
_entity.pdbx_description
1 polymer ?
#
loop_
_entity_poly.entity_id
_entity_poly.type
_entity_poly.pdbx_seq_one_letter_code
_entity_poly.pdbx_strand_id
1 'polypeptide(L)' 'LEIDRKDNQKGYAEENCVLACALCNNAKSDKFSGEEFRKLDGVIREIWLKRILKKRNERD' A
#
# COMPACT_ATOMS: atom_id res chain seq x y z
N LEU A 1 -1.72 -5.21 -9.04
CA LEU A 1 -1.94 -5.48 -7.60
C LEU A 1 -1.25 -6.79 -7.29
N GLU A 2 -0.80 -6.98 -6.05
CA GLU A 2 -0.11 -8.14 -5.51
C GLU A 2 -0.85 -8.61 -4.26
N ILE A 3 -0.62 -9.86 -3.84
CA ILE A 3 -1.14 -10.40 -2.59
C ILE A 3 -0.13 -10.08 -1.48
N ASP A 4 -0.54 -9.24 -0.53
CA ASP A 4 0.23 -8.93 0.69
C ASP A 4 -0.34 -9.69 1.88
N ARG A 5 0.54 -10.06 2.82
CA ARG A 5 0.19 -10.69 4.09
C ARG A 5 0.09 -9.60 5.16
N LYS A 6 -1.09 -9.46 5.77
CA LYS A 6 -1.36 -8.50 6.86
C LYS A 6 -0.42 -8.74 8.04
N ASP A 7 -0.18 -10.00 8.36
CA ASP A 7 0.82 -10.46 9.32
C ASP A 7 1.92 -11.26 8.60
N ASN A 8 3.14 -10.72 8.61
CA ASN A 8 4.30 -11.30 7.95
C ASN A 8 4.79 -12.60 8.59
N GLN A 9 4.41 -12.87 9.84
CA GLN A 9 4.77 -14.09 10.56
C GLN A 9 3.85 -15.27 10.21
N LYS A 10 2.70 -15.00 9.59
CA LYS A 10 1.73 -16.02 9.16
C LYS A 10 1.86 -16.34 7.67
N GLY A 11 1.41 -17.52 7.27
CA GLY A 11 1.36 -17.92 5.87
C GLY A 11 0.31 -17.15 5.06
N TYR A 12 0.16 -17.52 3.78
CA TYR A 12 -0.95 -17.08 2.96
C TYR A 12 -2.23 -17.81 3.39
N ALA A 13 -3.23 -17.05 3.79
CA ALA A 13 -4.57 -17.50 4.16
C ALA A 13 -5.56 -16.40 3.79
N GLU A 14 -6.80 -16.72 3.44
CA GLU A 14 -7.79 -15.74 2.99
C GLU A 14 -7.95 -14.59 4.01
N GLU A 15 -7.97 -14.94 5.29
CA GLU A 15 -8.05 -14.02 6.42
C GLU A 15 -6.75 -13.26 6.72
N ASN A 16 -5.60 -13.67 6.18
CA ASN A 16 -4.31 -12.98 6.34
C ASN A 16 -3.90 -12.20 5.08
N CYS A 17 -4.59 -12.37 3.95
CA CYS A 17 -4.21 -11.76 2.69
C CYS A 17 -5.03 -10.49 2.39
N VAL A 18 -4.43 -9.60 1.60
CA VAL A 18 -5.09 -8.43 1.02
C VAL A 18 -4.46 -8.09 -0.33
N LEU A 19 -5.20 -7.44 -1.21
CA LEU A 19 -4.64 -6.86 -2.42
C LEU A 19 -3.92 -5.55 -2.09
N ALA A 20 -2.63 -5.46 -2.45
CA ALA A 20 -1.81 -4.27 -2.33
C ALA A 20 -1.24 -3.87 -3.70
N CYS A 21 -0.90 -2.60 -3.92
CA CYS A 21 -0.05 -2.26 -5.06
C CYS A 21 1.41 -2.64 -4.74
N ALA A 22 2.21 -2.89 -5.77
CA ALA A 22 3.61 -3.30 -5.61
C ALA A 22 4.41 -2.30 -4.76
N LEU A 23 4.16 -1.00 -4.91
CA LEU A 23 4.83 0.04 -4.12
C LEU A 23 4.48 -0.03 -2.63
N CYS A 24 3.21 -0.22 -2.30
CA CYS A 24 2.76 -0.34 -0.91
C CYS A 24 3.25 -1.65 -0.30
N ASN A 25 3.20 -2.76 -1.03
CA ASN A 25 3.70 -4.06 -0.57
C ASN A 25 5.20 -3.97 -0.22
N ASN A 26 6.00 -3.40 -1.12
CA ASN A 26 7.43 -3.20 -0.88
C ASN A 26 7.72 -2.19 0.25
N ALA A 27 6.91 -1.13 0.39
CA ALA A 27 7.08 -0.15 1.46
C ALA A 27 6.71 -0.73 2.84
N LYS A 28 5.69 -1.59 2.92
CA LYS A 28 5.35 -2.34 4.14
C LYS A 28 6.45 -3.33 4.49
N SER A 29 6.90 -4.09 3.48
CA SER A 29 7.94 -5.11 3.63
C SER A 29 7.59 -6.13 4.73
N ASP A 30 8.60 -6.84 5.21
CA ASP A 30 8.58 -7.59 6.47
C ASP A 30 8.75 -6.69 7.71
N LYS A 31 8.95 -5.37 7.51
CA LYS A 31 9.35 -4.41 8.56
C LYS A 31 8.20 -3.79 9.32
N PHE A 32 7.00 -3.73 8.73
CA PHE A 32 5.80 -3.21 9.37
C PHE A 32 4.70 -4.27 9.40
N SER A 33 3.99 -4.34 10.52
CA SER A 33 2.69 -5.01 10.55
C SER A 33 1.69 -4.26 9.64
N GLY A 34 0.63 -4.97 9.21
CA GLY A 34 -0.45 -4.32 8.47
C GLY A 34 -1.13 -3.18 9.23
N GLU A 35 -1.13 -3.21 10.57
CA GLU A 35 -1.69 -2.15 11.42
C GLU A 35 -0.79 -0.91 11.45
N GLU A 36 0.52 -1.08 11.63
CA GLU A 36 1.47 0.04 11.58
C GLU A 36 1.48 0.69 10.20
N PHE A 37 1.47 -0.12 9.14
CA PHE A 37 1.49 0.38 7.77
C PHE A 37 0.21 1.13 7.40
N ARG A 38 -0.94 0.80 8.00
CA ARG A 38 -2.20 1.54 7.84
C ARG A 38 -2.11 3.00 8.31
N LYS A 39 -1.17 3.35 9.18
CA LYS A 39 -0.92 4.75 9.55
C LYS A 39 -0.20 5.51 8.42
N LEU A 40 0.55 4.81 7.56
CA LEU A 40 1.29 5.36 6.43
C LEU A 40 0.47 5.36 5.13
N ASP A 41 -0.48 4.43 4.98
CA ASP A 41 -1.24 4.24 3.74
C ASP A 41 -1.98 5.51 3.27
N GLY A 42 -2.56 6.26 4.21
CA GLY A 42 -3.31 7.49 3.95
C GLY A 42 -2.41 8.59 3.42
N VAL A 43 -1.19 8.70 3.97
CA VAL A 43 -0.18 9.67 3.52
C VAL A 43 0.29 9.34 2.12
N ILE A 44 0.59 8.05 1.84
CA ILE A 44 0.99 7.59 0.51
C ILE A 44 -0.12 7.90 -0.51
N ARG A 45 -1.38 7.59 -0.16
CA ARG A 45 -2.54 7.86 -1.00
C ARG A 45 -2.70 9.34 -1.31
N GLU A 46 -2.60 10.20 -0.29
CA GLU A 46 -2.72 11.65 -0.46
C GLU A 46 -1.66 12.21 -1.43
N ILE A 47 -0.39 11.83 -1.23
CA ILE A 47 0.72 12.26 -2.09
C ILE A 47 0.50 11.77 -3.53
N TRP A 48 0.08 10.52 -3.70
CA TRP A 48 -0.13 9.94 -5.03
C TRP A 48 -1.28 10.61 -5.79
N LEU A 49 -2.40 10.88 -5.11
CA LEU A 49 -3.53 11.60 -5.69
C LEU A 49 -3.13 13.03 -6.11
N LYS A 50 -2.38 13.75 -5.26
CA LYS A 50 -1.83 15.07 -5.60
C LYS A 50 -0.98 15.03 -6.87
N ARG A 51 -0.12 14.02 -7.02
CA ARG A 51 0.72 13.84 -8.23
C ARG A 51 -0.11 13.57 -9.48
N ILE A 52 -1.19 12.79 -9.38
CA ILE A 52 -2.06 12.49 -10.52
C ILE A 52 -2.85 13.72 -10.96
N LEU A 53 -3.42 14.46 -10.00
CA LEU A 53 -4.16 15.68 -10.31
C LEU A 53 -3.25 16.71 -10.98
N LYS A 54 -2.03 16.89 -10.47
CA LYS A 54 -1.03 17.76 -11.11
C LYS A 54 -0.74 17.33 -12.56
N LYS A 55 -0.46 16.04 -12.79
CA LYS A 55 -0.22 15.51 -14.14
C LYS A 55 -1.43 15.61 -15.07
N ARG A 56 -2.67 15.65 -14.56
CA ARG A 56 -3.87 15.88 -15.38
C ARG A 56 -3.90 17.33 -15.85
N ASN A 57 -3.76 18.28 -14.92
CA ASN A 57 -3.80 19.70 -15.24
C ASN A 57 -2.66 20.17 -16.15
N GLU A 58 -1.51 19.48 -16.17
CA GLU A 58 -0.39 19.76 -17.08
C GLU A 58 -0.58 19.18 -18.50
N ARG A 59 -1.61 18.37 -18.72
CA ARG A 59 -1.94 17.76 -20.02
C ARG A 59 -3.12 18.42 -20.72
N ASP A 60 -3.83 19.32 -20.04
CA ASP A 60 -4.92 20.15 -20.55
C ASP A 60 -4.40 21.54 -20.95
#